data_AF-I1H8X7-F1
#
_entry.id   AF-I1H8X7-F1
#
_cell.length_a   1.000
_cell.length_b   1.000
_cell.length_c   1.000
_cell.angle_alpha   90.00
_cell.angle_beta   90.00
_cell.angle_gamma   90.00
#
_symmetry.space_group_name_H-M   'P 1'
#
loop_
_entity.id
_entity.type
_entity.pdbx_description
1 polymer ?
#
loop_
_entity_poly.entity_id
_entity_poly.type
_entity_poly.pdbx_seq_one_letter_code
_entity_poly.pdbx_strand_id
1 'polypeptide(L)'
;MKAPPGAGESLIKSPVSGLRATAIVKLNAAFIAFFLLAYMALLLHPKYSHLLDRGAASLVRCTFRDGACPSQSPLSRKLGGTAAANKVAMATPTTEIRIENAGRAPAMFDELRGRLRMGLVNIGRDDLLPLGVEGDAVAVDFDKVSDTFKWSDLFPEWIDEEEEDGVPSCPEIPMPDFSRHRNDDDVDVVVAALPCNRTSKGWNRDVFRLQVHLVAAHMAARKGRRVRGGGKVRVVLRSECEPMMDLFRCDEAAGREGDWWMYMVDVARLEEKLRLPVGSCNLAMPLWGPTGIHEVFNASSAAAATGGSSSSNPKREAYATVLHSSDTYLCGAIVLAQSIRRAGSTRDLVLLHDHTVSKPALRALSAAGWIPRRIRRIRNPRAARGTYNEYNYSKFRLWQLTEYARVVFVDADILVLRSLDALFGFPQLTAVGNDGSLFNSGIMVIEPSRCTFDALVRARRSIVSYNGGDQGFLNEVFVWWHRLPRRVNYLKNFWANTTQERALKERLFGADPAEVWAIHYLGLKPWRCYRDYDCNWNVGDQRVYASDEAHRRWWQVYDDMGDVMRGPCGLSERRKIEIGWERHVAQELGYDDQHWKINITDPRKWE
;
A
#
# COMPACT_ATOMS: atom_id res chain seq x y z
N MET A 1 6.90 -77.03 -52.03
CA MET A 1 6.89 -76.56 -53.43
C MET A 1 7.93 -75.44 -53.57
N LYS A 2 8.89 -75.59 -54.49
CA LYS A 2 9.89 -74.56 -54.86
C LYS A 2 9.25 -73.53 -55.80
N ALA A 3 9.51 -72.24 -55.61
CA ALA A 3 9.60 -71.23 -56.68
C ALA A 3 10.09 -69.85 -56.17
N PRO A 4 11.15 -69.26 -56.75
CA PRO A 4 11.38 -67.81 -56.93
C PRO A 4 10.96 -67.40 -58.38
N PRO A 5 11.31 -66.25 -59.00
CA PRO A 5 11.79 -64.91 -58.54
C PRO A 5 11.03 -63.68 -59.14
N GLY A 6 11.33 -62.47 -58.65
CA GLY A 6 11.58 -61.25 -59.47
C GLY A 6 10.41 -60.39 -59.98
N ALA A 7 10.41 -59.09 -59.63
CA ALA A 7 10.39 -57.91 -60.52
C ALA A 7 10.01 -56.64 -59.73
N GLY A 8 10.75 -55.55 -59.93
CA GLY A 8 10.52 -54.25 -59.29
C GLY A 8 9.79 -53.24 -60.18
N GLU A 9 9.41 -52.11 -59.57
CA GLU A 9 9.10 -50.78 -60.14
C GLU A 9 8.47 -49.95 -58.98
N SER A 10 8.54 -48.63 -58.83
CA SER A 10 9.33 -47.53 -59.35
C SER A 10 9.07 -46.34 -58.40
N LEU A 11 10.08 -45.52 -58.14
CA LEU A 11 9.98 -44.31 -57.31
C LEU A 11 9.40 -43.17 -58.17
N ILE A 12 8.19 -42.70 -57.84
CA ILE A 12 7.67 -41.41 -58.31
C ILE A 12 7.73 -40.44 -57.11
N LYS A 13 8.78 -39.60 -57.08
CA LYS A 13 8.83 -38.41 -56.21
C LYS A 13 8.22 -37.23 -56.96
N SER A 14 7.12 -36.68 -56.42
CA SER A 14 6.51 -35.43 -56.83
C SER A 14 7.45 -34.23 -56.51
N PRO A 15 7.69 -33.29 -57.45
CA PRO A 15 8.64 -32.18 -57.27
C PRO A 15 8.03 -30.91 -56.63
N VAL A 16 6.85 -30.97 -56.03
CA VAL A 16 6.09 -29.74 -55.67
C VAL A 16 6.31 -29.27 -54.21
N SER A 17 6.97 -30.04 -53.34
CA SER A 17 7.14 -29.67 -51.92
C SER A 17 8.40 -28.85 -51.59
N GLY A 18 9.42 -28.84 -52.45
CA GLY A 18 10.71 -28.17 -52.17
C GLY A 18 10.73 -26.65 -52.40
N LEU A 19 9.91 -26.13 -53.33
CA LEU A 19 9.91 -24.70 -53.67
C LEU A 19 9.19 -23.81 -52.64
N ARG A 20 8.18 -24.34 -51.93
CA ARG A 20 7.39 -23.54 -50.96
C ARG A 20 8.12 -23.32 -49.63
N ALA A 21 8.85 -24.31 -49.13
CA ALA A 21 9.61 -24.18 -47.88
C ALA A 21 10.75 -23.15 -48.01
N THR A 22 11.46 -23.16 -49.13
CA THR A 22 12.58 -22.24 -49.39
C THR A 22 12.12 -20.78 -49.53
N ALA A 23 10.92 -20.56 -50.10
CA ALA A 23 10.34 -19.22 -50.21
C ALA A 23 9.89 -18.66 -48.84
N ILE A 24 9.31 -19.51 -47.98
CA ILE A 24 8.86 -19.10 -46.64
C ILE A 24 10.05 -18.75 -45.74
N VAL A 25 11.15 -19.53 -45.81
CA VAL A 25 12.37 -19.24 -45.04
C VAL A 25 13.00 -17.91 -45.47
N LYS A 26 13.04 -17.62 -46.78
CA LYS A 26 13.56 -16.34 -47.30
C LYS A 26 12.67 -15.15 -46.90
N LEU A 27 11.35 -15.33 -46.91
CA LEU A 27 10.40 -14.29 -46.48
C LEU A 27 10.54 -14.00 -44.97
N ASN A 28 10.63 -15.03 -44.14
CA ASN A 28 10.83 -14.87 -42.70
C ASN A 28 12.19 -14.23 -42.36
N ALA A 29 13.26 -14.62 -43.08
CA ALA A 29 14.57 -13.99 -42.93
C ALA A 29 14.54 -12.50 -43.33
N ALA A 30 13.82 -12.14 -44.39
CA ALA A 30 13.64 -10.75 -44.81
C ALA A 30 12.84 -9.94 -43.77
N PHE A 31 11.81 -10.53 -43.17
CA PHE A 31 11.06 -9.90 -42.07
C PHE A 31 11.92 -9.67 -40.83
N ILE A 32 12.73 -10.66 -40.43
CA ILE A 32 13.64 -10.53 -39.28
C ILE A 32 14.70 -9.46 -39.55
N ALA A 33 15.28 -9.42 -40.75
CA ALA A 33 16.23 -8.40 -41.15
C ALA A 33 15.59 -6.99 -41.13
N PHE A 34 14.35 -6.85 -41.60
CA PHE A 34 13.62 -5.58 -41.55
C PHE A 34 13.38 -5.11 -40.11
N PHE A 35 12.96 -6.01 -39.21
CA PHE A 35 12.76 -5.67 -37.80
C PHE A 35 14.07 -5.31 -37.09
N LEU A 36 15.17 -6.01 -37.38
CA LEU A 36 16.49 -5.66 -36.85
C LEU A 36 16.96 -4.29 -37.33
N LEU A 37 16.76 -3.96 -38.61
CA LEU A 37 17.11 -2.65 -39.15
C LEU A 37 16.23 -1.54 -38.59
N ALA A 38 14.92 -1.77 -38.43
CA ALA A 38 14.01 -0.82 -37.79
C ALA A 38 14.36 -0.60 -36.31
N TYR A 39 14.74 -1.66 -35.60
CA TYR A 39 15.18 -1.60 -34.20
C TYR A 39 16.50 -0.83 -34.05
N MET A 40 17.49 -1.09 -34.91
CA MET A 40 18.74 -0.34 -34.95
C MET A 40 18.54 1.14 -35.31
N ALA A 41 17.62 1.44 -36.24
CA ALA A 41 17.26 2.81 -36.58
C ALA A 41 16.57 3.55 -35.42
N LEU A 42 15.74 2.85 -34.62
CA LEU A 42 15.15 3.40 -33.40
C LEU A 42 16.19 3.66 -32.31
N LEU A 43 17.15 2.74 -32.12
CA LEU A 43 18.24 2.87 -31.14
C LEU A 43 19.20 4.03 -31.47
N LEU A 44 19.47 4.25 -32.76
CA LEU A 44 20.38 5.31 -33.23
C LEU A 44 19.67 6.67 -33.41
N HIS A 45 18.34 6.72 -33.25
CA HIS A 45 17.60 7.97 -33.36
C HIS A 45 17.85 8.83 -32.10
N PRO A 46 18.27 10.10 -32.22
CA PRO A 46 18.63 10.97 -31.08
C PRO A 46 17.49 11.28 -30.09
N LYS A 47 16.26 10.82 -30.36
CA LYS A 47 15.11 10.91 -29.42
C LYS A 47 15.05 9.72 -28.45
N TYR A 48 15.70 8.60 -28.75
CA TYR A 48 15.62 7.36 -27.95
C TYR A 48 16.97 6.91 -27.38
N SER A 49 18.08 7.55 -27.75
CA SER A 49 19.43 7.28 -27.21
C SER A 49 19.53 7.49 -25.69
N HIS A 50 18.67 8.32 -25.11
CA HIS A 50 18.65 8.59 -23.66
C HIS A 50 18.18 7.40 -22.80
N LEU A 51 17.61 6.35 -23.39
CA LEU A 51 17.14 5.15 -22.68
C LEU A 51 18.28 4.17 -22.33
N LEU A 52 19.45 4.28 -22.97
CA LEU A 52 20.60 3.40 -22.72
C LEU A 52 21.59 3.96 -21.68
N ASP A 53 21.45 5.23 -21.30
CA ASP A 53 22.41 5.92 -20.41
C ASP A 53 22.17 5.62 -18.91
N ARG A 54 21.17 4.80 -18.58
CA ARG A 54 20.88 4.38 -17.19
C ARG A 54 21.57 3.07 -16.77
N GLY A 55 22.35 2.44 -17.65
CA GLY A 55 22.89 1.08 -17.41
C GLY A 55 24.40 0.95 -17.28
N ALA A 56 25.18 2.03 -17.38
CA ALA A 56 26.64 1.94 -17.43
C ALA A 56 27.32 2.95 -16.50
N ALA A 57 27.21 2.74 -15.19
CA ALA A 57 28.21 3.22 -14.25
C ALA A 57 28.77 2.01 -13.51
N SER A 58 29.96 1.58 -13.93
CA SER A 58 30.70 0.49 -13.34
C SER A 58 32.07 1.01 -12.91
N LEU A 59 32.45 0.62 -11.69
CA LEU A 59 33.80 0.50 -11.14
C LEU A 59 34.55 1.77 -10.74
N VAL A 60 34.47 2.13 -9.44
CA VAL A 60 35.66 2.13 -8.56
C VAL A 60 35.24 1.68 -7.15
N ARG A 61 35.92 0.64 -6.65
CA ARG A 61 35.83 0.11 -5.27
C ARG A 61 36.34 1.13 -4.24
N CYS A 62 35.71 1.18 -3.07
CA CYS A 62 36.40 1.43 -1.80
C CYS A 62 35.78 0.54 -0.71
N THR A 63 36.61 -0.34 -0.14
CA THR A 63 36.31 -1.20 1.00
C THR A 63 36.64 -0.47 2.31
N PHE A 64 35.76 -0.56 3.31
CA PHE A 64 35.94 0.01 4.65
C PHE A 64 37.10 -0.66 5.42
N ARG A 65 38.10 0.13 5.84
CA ARG A 65 38.70 0.15 7.20
C ARG A 65 39.86 1.15 7.26
N ASP A 66 39.81 1.99 8.30
CA ASP A 66 40.83 2.92 8.79
C ASP A 66 41.16 4.20 7.98
N GLY A 67 40.80 5.34 8.60
CA GLY A 67 41.60 6.58 8.65
C GLY A 67 41.96 7.31 7.34
N ALA A 68 41.22 8.39 7.08
CA ALA A 68 41.57 9.55 6.25
C ALA A 68 41.46 9.43 4.71
N CYS A 69 40.39 10.04 4.17
CA CYS A 69 40.39 10.69 2.85
C CYS A 69 39.92 12.15 3.03
N PRO A 70 40.45 13.11 2.25
CA PRO A 70 40.32 14.53 2.54
C PRO A 70 38.92 15.06 2.25
N SER A 71 38.49 16.02 3.07
CA SER A 71 37.18 16.69 3.00
C SER A 71 36.88 17.23 1.60
N GLN A 72 35.85 16.69 0.95
CA GLN A 72 35.15 17.39 -0.11
C GLN A 72 33.77 17.80 0.39
N SER A 73 33.52 19.10 0.31
CA SER A 73 32.27 19.79 0.61
C SER A 73 31.05 19.10 -0.03
N PRO A 74 29.85 19.16 0.58
CA PRO A 74 28.66 18.61 -0.02
C PRO A 74 28.31 19.43 -1.27
N LEU A 75 28.45 18.81 -2.45
CA LEU A 75 27.83 19.29 -3.68
C LEU A 75 26.31 19.13 -3.53
N SER A 76 25.71 20.09 -2.84
CA SER A 76 24.31 20.44 -3.01
C SER A 76 24.13 20.73 -4.49
N ARG A 77 23.46 19.82 -5.20
CA ARG A 77 23.08 20.00 -6.59
C ARG A 77 21.98 21.06 -6.62
N LYS A 78 22.40 22.33 -6.53
CA LYS A 78 21.57 23.47 -6.90
C LYS A 78 21.14 23.25 -8.35
N LEU A 79 19.87 22.91 -8.55
CA LEU A 79 19.22 23.11 -9.83
C LEU A 79 19.20 24.62 -10.10
N GLY A 80 20.26 25.11 -10.73
CA GLY A 80 20.33 26.44 -11.31
C GLY A 80 19.48 26.49 -12.56
N GLY A 81 18.20 26.81 -12.39
CA GLY A 81 17.30 27.23 -13.44
C GLY A 81 16.35 28.24 -12.82
N THR A 82 16.46 29.50 -13.22
CA THR A 82 15.55 30.58 -12.84
C THR A 82 14.15 30.27 -13.40
N ALA A 83 13.40 29.44 -12.69
CA ALA A 83 11.95 29.39 -12.80
C ALA A 83 11.42 30.52 -11.94
N ALA A 84 10.63 31.42 -12.55
CA ALA A 84 9.89 32.42 -11.81
C ALA A 84 9.04 31.70 -10.76
N ALA A 85 9.41 31.82 -9.49
CA ALA A 85 8.58 31.35 -8.40
C ALA A 85 7.30 32.19 -8.42
N ASN A 86 6.20 31.59 -8.85
CA ASN A 86 4.88 32.17 -8.65
C ASN A 86 4.61 32.10 -7.15
N LYS A 87 4.98 33.16 -6.42
CA LYS A 87 4.43 33.40 -5.09
C LYS A 87 2.92 33.31 -5.22
N VAL A 88 2.27 32.60 -4.30
CA VAL A 88 0.81 32.69 -4.18
C VAL A 88 0.53 34.15 -3.83
N ALA A 89 0.18 34.95 -4.83
CA ALA A 89 0.32 36.40 -4.77
C ALA A 89 -0.74 37.02 -3.84
N MET A 90 -0.23 37.77 -2.87
CA MET A 90 -0.91 38.68 -1.96
C MET A 90 -1.71 39.78 -2.67
N ALA A 91 -2.79 40.21 -2.03
CA ALA A 91 -3.11 41.62 -1.92
C ALA A 91 -2.53 42.16 -0.59
N THR A 92 -1.42 42.90 -0.68
CA THR A 92 -0.87 43.88 0.31
C THR A 92 -0.42 43.42 1.72
N PRO A 93 0.52 44.15 2.35
CA PRO A 93 1.35 43.67 3.46
C PRO A 93 0.59 43.52 4.78
N THR A 94 1.13 42.64 5.62
CA THR A 94 0.92 42.37 7.06
C THR A 94 0.39 43.53 7.91
N THR A 95 -0.85 43.94 7.66
CA THR A 95 -1.65 44.78 8.55
C THR A 95 -2.85 43.97 9.00
N GLU A 96 -2.98 43.79 10.32
CA GLU A 96 -4.20 43.32 10.96
C GLU A 96 -5.34 44.22 10.50
N ILE A 97 -6.29 43.67 9.74
CA ILE A 97 -7.42 44.42 9.19
C ILE A 97 -8.69 43.70 9.62
N ARG A 98 -9.62 44.49 10.17
CA ARG A 98 -10.90 44.06 10.73
C ARG A 98 -11.87 43.70 9.60
N ILE A 99 -12.41 42.48 9.62
CA ILE A 99 -13.49 42.06 8.72
C ILE A 99 -14.82 42.52 9.31
N GLU A 100 -15.59 43.34 8.58
CA GLU A 100 -16.92 43.80 8.97
C GLU A 100 -18.03 43.06 8.19
N ASN A 101 -19.13 42.79 8.90
CA ASN A 101 -20.28 41.96 8.51
C ASN A 101 -20.86 42.25 7.10
N ALA A 102 -21.07 41.22 6.27
CA ALA A 102 -21.66 41.37 4.93
C ALA A 102 -22.91 40.51 4.64
N GLY A 103 -23.43 39.74 5.60
CA GLY A 103 -24.66 38.98 5.36
C GLY A 103 -24.88 37.78 6.29
N ARG A 104 -25.99 37.06 6.06
CA ARG A 104 -26.39 35.90 6.88
C ARG A 104 -25.42 34.73 6.60
N ALA A 105 -24.46 34.52 7.49
CA ALA A 105 -23.58 33.37 7.47
C ALA A 105 -24.40 32.05 7.40
N PRO A 106 -23.91 31.04 6.66
CA PRO A 106 -24.30 29.64 6.82
C PRO A 106 -24.51 29.28 8.30
N ALA A 107 -25.57 28.53 8.60
CA ALA A 107 -25.89 28.17 9.99
C ALA A 107 -24.74 27.38 10.65
N MET A 108 -23.95 26.66 9.85
CA MET A 108 -22.76 25.96 10.32
C MET A 108 -21.67 26.88 10.92
N PHE A 109 -21.72 28.18 10.64
CA PHE A 109 -20.79 29.19 11.15
C PHE A 109 -21.40 30.06 12.26
N ASP A 110 -22.61 29.76 12.72
CA ASP A 110 -23.22 30.45 13.86
C ASP A 110 -22.35 30.34 15.11
N GLU A 111 -21.65 29.20 15.28
CA GLU A 111 -20.68 28.97 16.36
C GLU A 111 -19.35 29.71 16.18
N LEU A 112 -19.09 30.26 14.99
CA LEU A 112 -17.93 31.13 14.71
C LEU A 112 -18.26 32.61 14.94
N ARG A 113 -19.46 32.95 15.44
CA ARG A 113 -19.83 34.34 15.73
C ARG A 113 -19.07 34.87 16.95
N GLY A 114 -18.44 36.02 16.78
CA GLY A 114 -17.60 36.68 17.78
C GLY A 114 -16.25 37.07 17.19
N ARG A 115 -15.46 37.89 17.90
CA ARG A 115 -14.14 38.33 17.44
C ARG A 115 -13.14 37.17 17.48
N LEU A 116 -12.92 36.53 16.33
CA LEU A 116 -11.96 35.43 16.17
C LEU A 116 -10.73 35.88 15.39
N ARG A 117 -9.58 35.30 15.69
CA ARG A 117 -8.38 35.45 14.85
C ARG A 117 -8.25 34.30 13.86
N MET A 118 -8.15 34.59 12.57
CA MET A 118 -8.13 33.57 11.51
C MET A 118 -6.78 33.47 10.83
N GLY A 119 -6.29 32.24 10.63
CA GLY A 119 -5.13 31.95 9.79
C GLY A 119 -5.57 31.55 8.39
N LEU A 120 -5.30 32.37 7.39
CA LEU A 120 -5.73 32.18 6.01
C LEU A 120 -4.64 31.47 5.19
N VAL A 121 -4.97 30.31 4.64
CA VAL A 121 -4.06 29.48 3.83
C VAL A 121 -4.62 29.35 2.41
N ASN A 122 -3.92 29.90 1.41
CA ASN A 122 -4.35 29.84 0.01
C ASN A 122 -5.78 30.38 -0.23
N ILE A 123 -6.24 31.35 0.57
CA ILE A 123 -7.57 31.97 0.45
C ILE A 123 -7.46 33.48 0.69
N GLY A 124 -8.17 34.27 -0.11
CA GLY A 124 -8.21 35.72 0.03
C GLY A 124 -9.13 36.16 1.17
N ARG A 125 -8.99 37.41 1.61
CA ARG A 125 -9.86 38.00 2.64
C ARG A 125 -11.30 38.16 2.12
N ASP A 126 -11.47 38.60 0.88
CA ASP A 126 -12.78 38.81 0.26
C ASP A 126 -13.56 37.50 0.07
N ASP A 127 -12.86 36.37 -0.03
CA ASP A 127 -13.47 35.04 -0.09
C ASP A 127 -14.14 34.63 1.24
N LEU A 128 -13.91 35.37 2.33
CA LEU A 128 -14.47 35.10 3.65
C LEU A 128 -15.81 35.82 3.90
N LEU A 129 -16.21 36.74 3.02
CA LEU A 129 -17.50 37.44 3.12
C LEU A 129 -18.70 36.49 3.32
N PRO A 130 -18.76 35.29 2.65
CA PRO A 130 -19.83 34.32 2.89
C PRO A 130 -19.84 33.72 4.29
N LEU A 131 -18.71 33.71 5.01
CA LEU A 131 -18.64 33.16 6.37
C LEU A 131 -19.32 34.07 7.39
N GLY A 132 -19.53 35.36 7.07
CA GLY A 132 -20.20 36.34 7.93
C GLY A 132 -19.57 36.45 9.33
N VAL A 133 -18.26 36.25 9.44
CA VAL A 133 -17.52 36.31 10.70
C VAL A 133 -16.78 37.64 10.81
N GLU A 134 -16.86 38.26 11.99
CA GLU A 134 -16.09 39.45 12.34
C GLU A 134 -14.80 39.05 13.07
N GLY A 135 -13.64 39.55 12.66
CA GLY A 135 -12.39 39.08 13.23
C GLY A 135 -11.13 39.67 12.62
N ASP A 136 -9.99 39.31 13.22
CA ASP A 136 -8.65 39.69 12.77
C ASP A 136 -8.10 38.54 11.89
N ALA A 137 -7.67 38.82 10.66
CA ALA A 137 -7.22 37.78 9.72
C ALA A 137 -5.74 37.94 9.32
N VAL A 138 -5.00 36.85 9.52
CA VAL A 138 -3.57 36.71 9.21
C VAL A 138 -3.42 35.84 7.97
N ALA A 139 -2.81 36.36 6.91
CA ALA A 139 -2.44 35.57 5.75
C ALA A 139 -1.18 34.76 6.04
N VAL A 140 -1.19 33.47 5.71
CA VAL A 140 -0.04 32.58 5.82
C VAL A 140 0.66 32.50 4.47
N ASP A 141 1.82 33.16 4.37
CA ASP A 141 2.60 33.21 3.14
C ASP A 141 3.49 31.97 2.99
N PHE A 142 3.46 31.37 1.79
CA PHE A 142 4.37 30.30 1.38
C PHE A 142 4.51 30.25 -0.14
N ASP A 143 5.64 29.71 -0.60
CA ASP A 143 5.89 29.53 -2.03
C ASP A 143 5.09 28.34 -2.57
N LYS A 144 4.44 28.53 -3.72
CA LYS A 144 3.73 27.43 -4.39
C LYS A 144 4.75 26.36 -4.81
N VAL A 145 4.42 25.10 -4.58
CA VAL A 145 5.18 23.98 -5.15
C VAL A 145 5.23 24.09 -6.69
N SER A 146 6.38 23.75 -7.29
CA SER A 146 6.56 23.80 -8.74
C SER A 146 5.53 22.92 -9.47
N ASP A 147 4.97 23.40 -10.58
CA ASP A 147 4.06 22.61 -11.43
C ASP A 147 4.76 21.39 -12.09
N THR A 148 6.10 21.35 -12.06
CA THR A 148 6.88 20.18 -12.50
C THR A 148 7.04 19.09 -11.44
N PHE A 149 6.74 19.39 -10.17
CA PHE A 149 6.82 18.43 -9.07
C PHE A 149 5.60 17.53 -9.11
N LYS A 150 5.82 16.24 -9.38
CA LYS A 150 4.77 15.24 -9.58
C LYS A 150 4.50 14.45 -8.31
N TRP A 151 3.30 13.89 -8.24
CA TRP A 151 2.92 12.97 -7.17
C TRP A 151 3.89 11.79 -7.04
N SER A 152 4.42 11.29 -8.16
CA SER A 152 5.39 10.19 -8.21
C SER A 152 6.74 10.52 -7.57
N ASP A 153 7.08 11.79 -7.41
CA ASP A 153 8.33 12.21 -6.76
C ASP A 153 8.20 12.08 -5.22
N LEU A 154 6.98 12.20 -4.68
CA LEU A 154 6.66 11.90 -3.28
C LEU A 154 6.27 10.44 -3.07
N PHE A 155 5.64 9.82 -4.07
CA PHE A 155 5.16 8.45 -4.03
C PHE A 155 5.77 7.59 -5.13
N PRO A 156 7.08 7.33 -5.08
CA PRO A 156 7.76 6.54 -6.09
C PRO A 156 7.43 5.05 -5.94
N GLU A 157 7.43 4.36 -7.08
CA GLU A 157 7.28 2.91 -7.15
C GLU A 157 8.37 2.19 -6.36
N TRP A 158 9.61 2.64 -6.52
CA TRP A 158 10.77 2.01 -5.90
C TRP A 158 11.58 3.03 -5.09
N ILE A 159 12.10 2.56 -3.96
CA ILE A 159 13.15 3.22 -3.17
C ILE A 159 14.15 2.15 -2.72
N ASP A 160 15.37 2.58 -2.40
CA ASP A 160 16.39 1.72 -1.80
C ASP A 160 16.09 1.48 -0.31
N GLU A 161 15.13 0.60 -0.04
CA GLU A 161 14.72 0.27 1.34
C GLU A 161 15.82 -0.45 2.15
N GLU A 162 16.79 -1.06 1.47
CA GLU A 162 17.92 -1.78 2.09
C GLU A 162 19.11 -0.85 2.35
N GLU A 163 19.06 0.42 1.92
CA GLU A 163 20.11 1.43 2.09
C GLU A 163 21.49 0.97 1.57
N GLU A 164 21.49 0.21 0.48
CA GLU A 164 22.71 -0.30 -0.18
C GLU A 164 23.46 0.81 -0.94
N ASP A 165 22.71 1.70 -1.60
CA ASP A 165 23.20 2.83 -2.38
C ASP A 165 23.07 4.16 -1.60
N GLY A 166 22.06 4.28 -0.74
CA GLY A 166 21.90 5.43 0.15
C GLY A 166 20.55 5.49 0.86
N VAL A 167 20.45 6.39 1.85
CA VAL A 167 19.21 6.57 2.62
C VAL A 167 18.13 7.23 1.76
N PRO A 168 16.95 6.60 1.59
CA PRO A 168 15.83 7.20 0.88
C PRO A 168 15.42 8.55 1.47
N SER A 169 15.18 9.53 0.61
CA SER A 169 14.74 10.85 1.04
C SER A 169 13.66 11.40 0.12
N CYS A 170 12.77 12.19 0.71
CA CYS A 170 11.71 12.87 0.00
C CYS A 170 12.15 14.25 -0.44
N PRO A 171 11.76 14.72 -1.64
CA PRO A 171 11.94 16.11 -2.02
C PRO A 171 11.20 17.02 -1.04
N GLU A 172 11.79 18.18 -0.72
CA GLU A 172 11.18 19.15 0.17
C GLU A 172 9.98 19.84 -0.49
N ILE A 173 8.87 19.92 0.24
CA ILE A 173 7.73 20.78 -0.12
C ILE A 173 7.99 22.15 0.50
N PRO A 174 7.86 23.27 -0.25
CA PRO A 174 7.98 24.59 0.35
C PRO A 174 6.92 24.78 1.44
N MET A 175 7.35 25.13 2.64
CA MET A 175 6.46 25.37 3.78
C MET A 175 6.65 26.81 4.29
N PRO A 176 5.61 27.41 4.90
CA PRO A 176 5.75 28.71 5.55
C PRO A 176 6.86 28.68 6.60
N ASP A 177 7.54 29.82 6.76
CA ASP A 177 8.44 30.00 7.89
C ASP A 177 7.63 30.17 9.18
N PHE A 178 7.37 29.05 9.85
CA PHE A 178 6.63 29.03 11.11
C PHE A 178 7.41 29.68 12.28
N SER A 179 8.65 30.15 12.10
CA SER A 179 9.44 30.82 13.14
C SER A 179 9.27 32.35 13.14
N ARG A 180 9.04 32.96 11.97
CA ARG A 180 8.86 34.42 11.81
C ARG A 180 7.51 34.93 12.31
N HIS A 181 6.52 34.06 12.38
CA HIS A 181 5.12 34.36 12.68
C HIS A 181 4.80 34.23 14.17
N ARG A 182 5.74 34.62 15.05
CA ARG A 182 5.67 34.40 16.51
C ARG A 182 4.43 35.02 17.19
N ASN A 183 3.94 36.14 16.64
CA ASN A 183 2.72 36.81 17.07
C ASN A 183 1.47 36.35 16.29
N ASP A 184 1.62 35.68 15.15
CA ASP A 184 0.57 35.12 14.27
C ASP A 184 0.17 33.69 14.64
N ASP A 185 0.87 33.12 15.61
CA ASP A 185 0.64 31.79 16.17
C ASP A 185 -0.60 31.69 17.09
N ASP A 186 -1.41 32.75 17.22
CA ASP A 186 -2.63 32.78 18.05
C ASP A 186 -3.91 32.80 17.20
N VAL A 187 -3.96 32.03 16.11
CA VAL A 187 -5.16 31.89 15.27
C VAL A 187 -6.16 30.92 15.89
N ASP A 188 -7.39 31.37 16.14
CA ASP A 188 -8.47 30.56 16.71
C ASP A 188 -9.04 29.55 15.71
N VAL A 189 -8.98 29.89 14.42
CA VAL A 189 -9.50 29.09 13.31
C VAL A 189 -8.49 29.12 12.16
N VAL A 190 -8.21 27.96 11.58
CA VAL A 190 -7.46 27.87 10.31
C VAL A 190 -8.47 27.79 9.17
N VAL A 191 -8.38 28.70 8.21
CA VAL A 191 -9.24 28.72 7.03
C VAL A 191 -8.37 28.50 5.79
N ALA A 192 -8.68 27.50 4.98
CA ALA A 192 -7.92 27.22 3.77
C ALA A 192 -8.81 26.98 2.55
N ALA A 193 -8.40 27.46 1.36
CA ALA A 193 -9.05 27.03 0.11
C ALA A 193 -8.20 25.94 -0.57
N LEU A 194 -8.79 24.77 -0.78
CA LEU A 194 -8.10 23.62 -1.36
C LEU A 194 -8.32 23.57 -2.88
N PRO A 195 -7.25 23.55 -3.70
CA PRO A 195 -7.33 23.35 -5.13
C PRO A 195 -8.10 22.07 -5.48
N CYS A 196 -9.05 22.16 -6.40
CA CYS A 196 -9.90 21.04 -6.78
C CYS A 196 -10.12 21.04 -8.30
N ASN A 197 -9.83 19.91 -8.94
CA ASN A 197 -10.02 19.75 -10.38
C ASN A 197 -10.69 18.39 -10.66
N ARG A 198 -11.96 18.24 -10.26
CA ARG A 198 -12.69 16.94 -10.30
C ARG A 198 -12.78 16.32 -11.70
N THR A 199 -12.66 17.14 -12.75
CA THR A 199 -12.74 16.67 -14.14
C THR A 199 -11.46 15.98 -14.58
N SER A 200 -10.32 16.26 -13.92
CA SER A 200 -9.04 15.64 -14.25
C SER A 200 -8.89 14.28 -13.59
N LYS A 201 -8.37 13.31 -14.36
CA LYS A 201 -8.01 11.99 -13.81
C LYS A 201 -6.91 12.16 -12.76
N GLY A 202 -7.11 11.56 -11.60
CA GLY A 202 -6.13 11.64 -10.50
C GLY A 202 -6.09 13.00 -9.79
N TRP A 203 -7.18 13.78 -9.84
CA TRP A 203 -7.29 15.08 -9.14
C TRP A 203 -6.95 15.03 -7.64
N ASN A 204 -7.11 13.87 -7.02
CA ASN A 204 -6.80 13.61 -5.61
C ASN A 204 -5.30 13.41 -5.36
N ARG A 205 -4.50 13.18 -6.40
CA ARG A 205 -3.04 13.03 -6.37
C ARG A 205 -2.34 14.27 -6.93
N ASP A 206 -2.69 15.42 -6.35
CA ASP A 206 -2.15 16.73 -6.72
C ASP A 206 -1.23 17.27 -5.61
N VAL A 207 0.02 17.59 -5.96
CA VAL A 207 1.05 17.99 -4.97
C VAL A 207 0.72 19.35 -4.36
N PHE A 208 0.19 20.28 -5.14
CA PHE A 208 -0.20 21.59 -4.61
C PHE A 208 -1.38 21.47 -3.64
N ARG A 209 -2.39 20.66 -3.97
CA ARG A 209 -3.47 20.32 -3.05
C ARG A 209 -2.92 19.73 -1.75
N LEU A 210 -1.98 18.79 -1.81
CA LEU A 210 -1.33 18.23 -0.61
C LEU A 210 -0.58 19.30 0.19
N GLN A 211 0.18 20.18 -0.48
CA GLN A 211 0.89 21.28 0.18
C GLN A 211 -0.08 22.15 1.00
N VAL A 212 -1.20 22.58 0.42
CA VAL A 212 -2.19 23.42 1.13
C VAL A 212 -2.80 22.67 2.33
N HIS A 213 -3.08 21.37 2.18
CA HIS A 213 -3.52 20.51 3.29
C HIS A 213 -2.50 20.50 4.44
N LEU A 214 -1.22 20.28 4.11
CA LEU A 214 -0.12 20.23 5.09
C LEU A 214 0.08 21.58 5.79
N VAL A 215 0.04 22.69 5.05
CA VAL A 215 0.15 24.03 5.66
C VAL A 215 -0.98 24.27 6.67
N ALA A 216 -2.23 23.96 6.28
CA ALA A 216 -3.37 24.10 7.18
C ALA A 216 -3.25 23.18 8.42
N ALA A 217 -2.80 21.94 8.24
CA ALA A 217 -2.59 21.01 9.33
C ALA A 217 -1.46 21.42 10.28
N HIS A 218 -0.32 21.89 9.76
CA HIS A 218 0.77 22.40 10.60
C HIS A 218 0.35 23.64 11.39
N MET A 219 -0.41 24.55 10.80
CA MET A 219 -1.01 25.70 11.50
C MET A 219 -1.92 25.24 12.65
N ALA A 220 -2.81 24.28 12.38
CA ALA A 220 -3.73 23.74 13.39
C ALA A 220 -2.99 23.05 14.53
N ALA A 221 -1.98 22.23 14.22
CA ALA A 221 -1.18 21.52 15.22
C ALA A 221 -0.42 22.50 16.15
N ARG A 222 0.14 23.58 15.60
CA ARG A 222 0.85 24.60 16.39
C ARG A 222 -0.05 25.31 17.40
N LYS A 223 -1.28 25.70 17.02
CA LYS A 223 -2.26 26.31 17.94
C LYS A 223 -2.56 25.38 19.11
N GLY A 224 -2.79 24.10 18.83
CA GLY A 224 -3.18 23.12 19.85
C GLY A 224 -2.13 22.87 20.93
N ARG A 225 -0.82 22.96 20.62
CA ARG A 225 0.26 22.83 21.63
C ARG A 225 0.22 23.89 22.72
N ARG A 226 -0.37 25.07 22.44
CA ARG A 226 -0.38 26.22 23.35
C ARG A 226 -1.60 26.24 24.28
N VAL A 227 -2.66 25.53 23.93
CA VAL A 227 -3.83 25.35 24.79
C VAL A 227 -3.47 24.32 25.86
N ARG A 228 -3.47 24.69 27.15
CA ARG A 228 -3.25 23.75 28.26
C ARG A 228 -4.22 22.58 28.12
N GLY A 229 -3.72 21.40 27.76
CA GLY A 229 -4.51 20.17 27.58
C GLY A 229 -4.63 19.63 26.15
N GLY A 230 -3.93 20.19 25.13
CA GLY A 230 -3.84 19.57 23.80
C GLY A 230 -5.18 19.45 23.07
N GLY A 231 -5.99 20.51 23.13
CA GLY A 231 -7.41 20.52 22.74
C GLY A 231 -7.70 20.37 21.24
N LYS A 232 -9.00 20.47 20.89
CA LYS A 232 -9.49 20.44 19.52
C LYS A 232 -9.33 21.81 18.85
N VAL A 233 -8.88 21.83 17.59
CA VAL A 233 -8.72 23.07 16.80
C VAL A 233 -9.71 23.09 15.63
N ARG A 234 -10.28 24.26 15.35
CA ARG A 234 -11.18 24.45 14.22
C ARG A 234 -10.39 24.64 12.94
N VAL A 235 -10.73 23.83 11.93
CA VAL A 235 -10.22 23.97 10.57
C VAL A 235 -11.40 24.07 9.62
N VAL A 236 -11.43 25.13 8.83
CA VAL A 236 -12.44 25.39 7.80
C VAL A 236 -11.77 25.29 6.43
N LEU A 237 -12.29 24.44 5.57
CA LEU A 237 -11.73 24.17 4.24
C LEU A 237 -12.77 24.51 3.17
N ARG A 238 -12.41 25.36 2.20
CA ARG A 238 -13.22 25.65 1.01
C ARG A 238 -12.76 24.77 -0.15
N SER A 239 -13.61 23.86 -0.62
CA SER A 239 -13.34 23.01 -1.78
C SER A 239 -14.60 22.28 -2.27
N GLU A 240 -14.82 22.23 -3.59
CA GLU A 240 -15.83 21.36 -4.20
C GLU A 240 -15.50 19.86 -4.03
N CYS A 241 -14.21 19.56 -3.87
CA CYS A 241 -13.68 18.23 -3.65
C CYS A 241 -13.62 17.93 -2.15
N GLU A 242 -13.99 16.70 -1.76
CA GLU A 242 -13.83 16.25 -0.39
C GLU A 242 -12.35 16.38 0.07
N PRO A 243 -12.08 17.04 1.21
CA PRO A 243 -10.75 17.09 1.81
C PRO A 243 -10.18 15.69 2.05
N MET A 244 -8.85 15.57 2.10
CA MET A 244 -8.21 14.27 2.33
C MET A 244 -8.66 13.68 3.66
N MET A 245 -9.43 12.60 3.61
CA MET A 245 -9.96 11.90 4.79
C MET A 245 -8.86 11.36 5.70
N ASP A 246 -7.67 11.16 5.14
CA ASP A 246 -6.47 10.84 5.89
C ASP A 246 -6.06 11.95 6.85
N LEU A 247 -6.11 13.21 6.42
CA LEU A 247 -5.64 14.34 7.23
C LEU A 247 -6.77 14.97 8.05
N PHE A 248 -7.93 15.19 7.42
CA PHE A 248 -9.11 15.75 8.05
C PHE A 248 -10.21 14.70 8.06
N ARG A 249 -10.31 13.99 9.18
CA ARG A 249 -11.13 12.79 9.24
C ARG A 249 -12.60 13.17 9.28
N CYS A 250 -13.42 12.31 8.70
CA CYS A 250 -14.84 12.61 8.62
C CYS A 250 -15.57 12.48 9.97
N ASP A 251 -15.03 11.76 10.95
CA ASP A 251 -15.53 11.74 12.33
C ASP A 251 -15.17 13.00 13.14
N GLU A 252 -14.28 13.84 12.60
CA GLU A 252 -13.97 15.17 13.12
C GLU A 252 -14.75 16.27 12.38
N ALA A 253 -15.51 15.92 11.34
CA ALA A 253 -16.31 16.88 10.59
C ALA A 253 -17.46 17.42 11.46
N ALA A 254 -17.48 18.73 11.67
CA ALA A 254 -18.54 19.45 12.36
C ALA A 254 -19.71 19.79 11.42
N GLY A 255 -19.44 19.96 10.12
CA GLY A 255 -20.49 20.22 9.15
C GLY A 255 -19.95 20.51 7.74
N ARG A 256 -20.86 20.53 6.78
CA ARG A 256 -20.60 20.96 5.40
C ARG A 256 -21.77 21.78 4.88
N GLU A 257 -21.49 22.94 4.28
CA GLU A 257 -22.48 23.76 3.57
C GLU A 257 -21.87 24.23 2.25
N GLY A 258 -22.46 23.79 1.12
CA GLY A 258 -21.88 23.99 -0.20
C GLY A 258 -20.46 23.41 -0.32
N ASP A 259 -19.51 24.29 -0.61
CA ASP A 259 -18.08 23.96 -0.75
C ASP A 259 -17.29 24.17 0.56
N TRP A 260 -17.96 24.55 1.64
CA TRP A 260 -17.31 24.73 2.93
C TRP A 260 -17.41 23.48 3.79
N TRP A 261 -16.29 23.09 4.37
CA TRP A 261 -16.14 21.95 5.26
C TRP A 261 -15.55 22.44 6.58
N MET A 262 -16.15 22.10 7.71
CA MET A 262 -15.62 22.46 9.02
C MET A 262 -15.27 21.21 9.82
N TYR A 263 -14.10 21.23 10.44
CA TYR A 263 -13.56 20.14 11.25
C TYR A 263 -13.17 20.64 12.64
N MET A 264 -13.44 19.81 13.65
CA MET A 264 -12.93 19.93 15.02
C MET A 264 -11.80 18.92 15.20
N VAL A 265 -10.60 19.31 14.77
CA VAL A 265 -9.45 18.40 14.63
C VAL A 265 -8.81 18.10 15.97
N ASP A 266 -8.57 16.83 16.27
CA ASP A 266 -7.77 16.40 17.43
C ASP A 266 -6.28 16.65 17.14
N VAL A 267 -5.67 17.54 17.91
CA VAL A 267 -4.30 17.98 17.66
C VAL A 267 -3.30 16.87 17.94
N ALA A 268 -3.49 16.06 18.98
CA ALA A 268 -2.56 15.00 19.32
C ALA A 268 -2.49 13.96 18.20
N ARG A 269 -3.64 13.62 17.62
CA ARG A 269 -3.73 12.71 16.47
C ARG A 269 -3.16 13.34 15.20
N LEU A 270 -3.46 14.60 14.94
CA LEU A 270 -2.91 15.32 13.79
C LEU A 270 -1.39 15.35 13.84
N GLU A 271 -0.81 15.62 15.02
CA GLU A 271 0.64 15.62 15.21
C GLU A 271 1.28 14.25 15.03
N GLU A 272 0.62 13.17 15.46
CA GLU A 272 1.08 11.80 15.18
C GLU A 272 1.26 11.60 13.67
N LYS A 273 0.31 12.10 12.87
CA LYS A 273 0.35 11.98 11.42
C LYS A 273 1.38 12.91 10.76
N LEU A 274 1.51 14.15 11.23
CA LEU A 274 2.50 15.10 10.71
C LEU A 274 3.96 14.76 11.07
N ARG A 275 4.20 13.82 12.00
CA ARG A 275 5.54 13.30 12.31
C ARG A 275 6.04 12.29 11.29
N LEU A 276 5.14 11.68 10.50
CA LEU A 276 5.53 10.72 9.48
C LEU A 276 6.05 11.42 8.21
N PRO A 277 6.83 10.72 7.37
CA PRO A 277 7.24 11.25 6.08
C PRO A 277 6.05 11.70 5.24
N VAL A 278 6.24 12.83 4.54
CA VAL A 278 5.24 13.44 3.67
C VAL A 278 4.84 12.54 2.49
N GLY A 279 5.73 11.65 2.05
CA GLY A 279 5.47 10.71 0.96
C GLY A 279 6.13 9.35 1.18
N SER A 280 5.81 8.38 0.31
CA SER A 280 6.38 7.02 0.33
C SER A 280 7.81 6.94 -0.23
N CYS A 281 8.42 8.08 -0.58
CA CYS A 281 9.85 8.21 -0.88
C CYS A 281 10.76 7.99 0.32
N ASN A 282 10.21 7.93 1.54
CA ASN A 282 10.91 7.57 2.75
C ASN A 282 10.07 6.59 3.58
N LEU A 283 10.74 5.75 4.37
CA LEU A 283 10.09 4.77 5.22
C LEU A 283 9.56 5.44 6.49
N ALA A 284 8.29 5.18 6.82
CA ALA A 284 7.72 5.55 8.11
C ALA A 284 8.31 4.74 9.26
N MET A 285 8.64 3.47 8.97
CA MET A 285 9.34 2.55 9.86
C MET A 285 10.70 2.23 9.25
N PRO A 286 11.82 2.76 9.78
CA PRO A 286 13.16 2.41 9.31
C PRO A 286 13.39 0.90 9.32
N LEU A 287 14.01 0.36 8.27
CA LEU A 287 14.33 -1.07 8.20
C LEU A 287 15.52 -1.42 9.12
N TRP A 288 16.53 -0.55 9.15
CA TRP A 288 17.72 -0.69 9.99
C TRP A 288 17.57 0.15 11.25
N GLY A 289 17.57 -0.50 12.41
CA GLY A 289 17.70 0.17 13.71
C GLY A 289 19.16 0.27 14.16
N PRO A 290 19.45 1.00 15.27
CA PRO A 290 20.80 1.10 15.85
C PRO A 290 21.45 -0.26 16.17
N THR A 291 20.64 -1.32 16.30
CA THR A 291 21.02 -2.69 16.67
C THR A 291 20.77 -3.71 15.54
N GLY A 292 20.50 -3.25 14.31
CA GLY A 292 20.24 -4.09 13.14
C GLY A 292 18.78 -4.52 12.97
N ILE A 293 18.50 -5.39 11.99
CA ILE A 293 17.13 -5.87 11.69
C ILE A 293 16.53 -6.76 12.79
N HIS A 294 17.33 -7.31 13.70
CA HIS A 294 16.91 -8.41 14.58
C HIS A 294 16.22 -7.96 15.88
N GLU A 295 16.32 -6.69 16.28
CA GLU A 295 15.55 -6.19 17.42
C GLU A 295 14.16 -5.69 17.01
N VAL A 296 13.18 -5.94 17.88
CA VAL A 296 11.81 -5.44 17.74
C VAL A 296 11.89 -3.92 17.70
N PHE A 297 11.48 -3.31 16.58
CA PHE A 297 11.28 -1.87 16.51
C PHE A 297 10.40 -1.47 17.69
N ASN A 298 11.02 -0.83 18.69
CA ASN A 298 10.33 -0.48 19.90
C ASN A 298 9.46 0.74 19.58
N ALA A 299 8.19 0.52 19.24
CA ALA A 299 7.24 1.60 19.03
C ALA A 299 7.18 2.55 20.25
N SER A 300 7.49 2.03 21.44
CA SER A 300 7.66 2.82 22.67
C SER A 300 8.92 3.70 22.67
N SER A 301 10.00 3.38 21.96
CA SER A 301 11.16 4.28 21.83
C SER A 301 10.94 5.38 20.79
N ALA A 302 10.12 5.13 19.76
CA ALA A 302 9.61 6.19 18.89
C ALA A 302 8.63 7.12 19.66
N ALA A 303 7.77 6.56 20.53
CA ALA A 303 6.88 7.33 21.40
C ALA A 303 7.61 8.03 22.57
N ALA A 304 8.66 7.43 23.14
CA ALA A 304 9.45 7.97 24.25
C ALA A 304 10.47 9.03 23.78
N ALA A 305 10.96 8.92 22.55
CA ALA A 305 11.73 10.00 21.91
C ALA A 305 10.85 11.21 21.53
N THR A 306 9.50 11.10 21.59
CA THR A 306 8.56 12.09 21.05
C THR A 306 7.50 12.62 22.04
N GLY A 307 7.68 12.45 23.35
CA GLY A 307 7.01 13.26 24.37
C GLY A 307 5.47 13.18 24.43
N GLY A 308 4.87 12.09 23.97
CA GLY A 308 3.41 11.88 24.01
C GLY A 308 2.91 11.48 25.39
N SER A 309 2.08 12.32 26.01
CA SER A 309 1.37 12.05 27.27
C SER A 309 0.48 10.80 27.16
N SER A 310 0.70 9.81 28.03
CA SER A 310 -0.14 8.64 28.18
C SER A 310 -1.55 9.01 28.63
N SER A 311 -2.54 8.92 27.75
CA SER A 311 -3.95 8.97 28.16
C SER A 311 -4.28 7.74 29.02
N SER A 312 -4.92 7.97 30.16
CA SER A 312 -5.13 7.05 31.29
C SER A 312 -6.14 5.90 31.08
N ASN A 313 -6.36 5.43 29.84
CA ASN A 313 -7.09 4.21 29.57
C ASN A 313 -6.30 3.38 28.54
N PRO A 314 -6.05 2.08 28.77
CA PRO A 314 -5.42 1.23 27.78
C PRO A 314 -6.32 1.17 26.53
N LYS A 315 -5.87 1.83 25.46
CA LYS A 315 -6.55 1.81 24.17
C LYS A 315 -6.51 0.36 23.65
N ARG A 316 -7.68 -0.24 23.41
CA ARG A 316 -7.77 -1.59 22.85
C ARG A 316 -7.22 -1.59 21.43
N GLU A 317 -6.43 -2.59 21.08
CA GLU A 317 -5.87 -2.76 19.75
C GLU A 317 -6.03 -4.22 19.32
N ALA A 318 -6.25 -4.44 18.02
CA ALA A 318 -6.50 -5.77 17.49
C ALA A 318 -5.84 -6.00 16.13
N TYR A 319 -5.42 -7.24 15.90
CA TYR A 319 -5.30 -7.74 14.54
C TYR A 319 -6.68 -8.06 14.00
N ALA A 320 -6.90 -7.81 12.72
CA ALA A 320 -8.15 -8.19 12.07
C ALA A 320 -7.91 -8.91 10.75
N THR A 321 -8.77 -9.87 10.44
CA THR A 321 -8.87 -10.49 9.11
C THR A 321 -10.34 -10.62 8.69
N VAL A 322 -10.58 -10.90 7.41
CA VAL A 322 -11.93 -11.00 6.83
C VAL A 322 -12.07 -12.29 6.05
N LEU A 323 -13.08 -13.09 6.37
CA LEU A 323 -13.51 -14.23 5.58
C LEU A 323 -14.90 -13.97 4.99
N HIS A 324 -15.06 -14.19 3.69
CA HIS A 324 -16.36 -14.05 3.04
C HIS A 324 -16.49 -15.01 1.86
N SER A 325 -17.74 -15.25 1.44
CA SER A 325 -18.10 -16.03 0.25
C SER A 325 -17.81 -17.53 0.28
N SER A 326 -16.86 -18.03 1.08
CA SER A 326 -16.55 -19.46 1.22
C SER A 326 -15.59 -19.74 2.37
N ASP A 327 -15.42 -21.02 2.73
CA ASP A 327 -14.40 -21.52 3.66
C ASP A 327 -13.01 -21.69 2.99
N THR A 328 -12.80 -21.22 1.75
CA THR A 328 -11.55 -21.45 1.00
C THR A 328 -10.30 -20.84 1.65
N TYR A 329 -10.46 -19.76 2.43
CA TYR A 329 -9.37 -19.09 3.17
C TYR A 329 -9.38 -19.42 4.67
N LEU A 330 -10.25 -20.35 5.11
CA LEU A 330 -10.35 -20.75 6.51
C LEU A 330 -9.02 -21.23 7.08
N CYS A 331 -8.34 -22.12 6.37
CA CYS A 331 -7.08 -22.67 6.83
C CYS A 331 -5.98 -21.59 6.92
N GLY A 332 -5.94 -20.68 5.94
CA GLY A 332 -5.06 -19.53 5.97
C GLY A 332 -5.29 -18.64 7.20
N ALA A 333 -6.55 -18.34 7.53
CA ALA A 333 -6.89 -17.56 8.72
C ALA A 333 -6.49 -18.26 10.03
N ILE A 334 -6.63 -19.59 10.12
CA ILE A 334 -6.19 -20.37 11.29
C ILE A 334 -4.67 -20.26 11.44
N VAL A 335 -3.91 -20.53 10.38
CA VAL A 335 -2.45 -20.43 10.38
C VAL A 335 -1.97 -19.00 10.67
N LEU A 336 -2.65 -17.98 10.13
CA LEU A 336 -2.38 -16.58 10.42
C LEU A 336 -2.45 -16.31 11.93
N ALA A 337 -3.55 -16.70 12.60
CA ALA A 337 -3.66 -16.51 14.06
C ALA A 337 -2.55 -17.22 14.83
N GLN A 338 -2.25 -18.47 14.47
CA GLN A 338 -1.18 -19.24 15.11
C GLN A 338 0.18 -18.56 14.91
N SER A 339 0.46 -18.05 13.72
CA SER A 339 1.70 -17.35 13.41
C SER A 339 1.85 -16.04 14.19
N ILE A 340 0.77 -15.27 14.35
CA ILE A 340 0.75 -14.05 15.18
C ILE A 340 1.02 -14.38 16.65
N ARG A 341 0.42 -15.46 17.18
CA ARG A 341 0.64 -15.88 18.57
C ARG A 341 2.05 -16.39 18.81
N ARG A 342 2.61 -17.17 17.88
CA ARG A 342 4.02 -17.63 17.93
C ARG A 342 5.01 -16.47 17.87
N ALA A 343 4.68 -15.41 17.15
CA ALA A 343 5.45 -14.18 17.13
C ALA A 343 5.37 -13.37 18.45
N GLY A 344 4.61 -13.84 19.44
CA GLY A 344 4.57 -13.29 20.79
C GLY A 344 3.45 -12.26 21.05
N SER A 345 2.57 -12.00 20.08
CA SER A 345 1.54 -10.97 20.27
C SER A 345 0.43 -11.41 21.23
N THR A 346 0.05 -10.50 22.12
CA THR A 346 -1.05 -10.66 23.08
C THR A 346 -2.32 -9.88 22.68
N ARG A 347 -2.31 -9.18 21.52
CA ARG A 347 -3.44 -8.38 21.06
C ARG A 347 -4.68 -9.22 20.76
N ASP A 348 -5.83 -8.57 20.73
CA ASP A 348 -7.08 -9.21 20.30
C ASP A 348 -6.94 -9.64 18.82
N LEU A 349 -7.45 -10.82 18.49
CA LEU A 349 -7.52 -11.31 17.11
C LEU A 349 -9.00 -11.29 16.70
N VAL A 350 -9.41 -10.39 15.81
CA VAL A 350 -10.81 -10.25 15.38
C VAL A 350 -10.99 -10.77 13.96
N LEU A 351 -11.93 -11.69 13.77
CA LEU A 351 -12.23 -12.22 12.44
C LEU A 351 -13.63 -11.80 12.01
N LEU A 352 -13.73 -10.99 10.96
CA LEU A 352 -15.01 -10.66 10.36
C LEU A 352 -15.42 -11.77 9.40
N HIS A 353 -16.61 -12.34 9.58
CA HIS A 353 -17.12 -13.39 8.69
C HIS A 353 -18.56 -13.15 8.26
N ASP A 354 -18.96 -13.69 7.12
CA ASP A 354 -20.36 -13.68 6.72
C ASP A 354 -21.09 -14.98 7.11
N HIS A 355 -22.28 -15.19 6.55
CA HIS A 355 -23.09 -16.39 6.81
C HIS A 355 -22.58 -17.66 6.11
N THR A 356 -21.58 -17.56 5.23
CA THR A 356 -21.05 -18.72 4.49
C THR A 356 -20.08 -19.54 5.33
N VAL A 357 -19.52 -18.96 6.41
CA VAL A 357 -18.61 -19.66 7.31
C VAL A 357 -19.39 -20.59 8.25
N SER A 358 -19.06 -21.87 8.19
CA SER A 358 -19.78 -22.95 8.89
C SER A 358 -19.54 -22.96 10.41
N LYS A 359 -20.46 -23.55 11.20
CA LYS A 359 -20.26 -23.69 12.65
C LYS A 359 -18.95 -24.45 13.03
N PRO A 360 -18.58 -25.56 12.36
CA PRO A 360 -17.29 -26.21 12.59
C PRO A 360 -16.11 -25.28 12.29
N ALA A 361 -16.16 -24.52 11.20
CA ALA A 361 -15.14 -23.52 10.88
C ALA A 361 -15.01 -22.46 11.98
N LEU A 362 -16.13 -21.94 12.50
CA LEU A 362 -16.12 -20.98 13.61
C LEU A 362 -15.49 -21.57 14.88
N ARG A 363 -15.73 -22.85 15.20
CA ARG A 363 -15.07 -23.50 16.35
C ARG A 363 -13.56 -23.59 16.17
N ALA A 364 -13.10 -23.94 14.97
CA ALA A 364 -11.67 -24.00 14.67
C ALA A 364 -11.02 -22.61 14.71
N LEU A 365 -11.68 -21.58 14.19
CA LEU A 365 -11.23 -20.19 14.27
C LEU A 365 -11.12 -19.71 15.72
N SER A 366 -12.12 -20.01 16.55
CA SER A 366 -12.08 -19.71 17.98
C SER A 366 -10.97 -20.48 18.70
N ALA A 367 -10.76 -21.76 18.38
CA ALA A 367 -9.65 -22.55 18.92
C ALA A 367 -8.28 -21.99 18.52
N ALA A 368 -8.18 -21.38 17.33
CA ALA A 368 -6.98 -20.69 16.88
C ALA A 368 -6.73 -19.35 17.60
N GLY A 369 -7.72 -18.83 18.32
CA GLY A 369 -7.64 -17.58 19.07
C GLY A 369 -8.39 -16.40 18.44
N TRP A 370 -9.10 -16.59 17.32
CA TRP A 370 -9.95 -15.54 16.75
C TRP A 370 -11.21 -15.31 17.58
N ILE A 371 -11.64 -14.05 17.61
CA ILE A 371 -12.94 -13.58 18.07
C ILE A 371 -13.82 -13.40 16.82
N PRO A 372 -14.69 -14.36 16.46
CA PRO A 372 -15.48 -14.28 15.24
C PRO A 372 -16.58 -13.24 15.38
N ARG A 373 -16.76 -12.41 14.35
CA ARG A 373 -17.79 -11.39 14.27
C ARG A 373 -18.54 -11.48 12.97
N ARG A 374 -19.82 -11.77 13.06
CA ARG A 374 -20.69 -11.86 11.89
C ARG A 374 -20.93 -10.49 11.27
N ILE A 375 -20.72 -10.37 9.97
CA ILE A 375 -20.95 -9.18 9.17
C ILE A 375 -21.92 -9.46 8.00
N ARG A 376 -22.54 -8.39 7.50
CA ARG A 376 -23.24 -8.44 6.20
C ARG A 376 -22.26 -8.08 5.10
N ARG A 377 -22.06 -9.00 4.14
CA ARG A 377 -21.23 -8.78 2.95
C ARG A 377 -21.59 -7.48 2.23
N ILE A 378 -20.59 -6.85 1.64
CA ILE A 378 -20.74 -5.65 0.81
C ILE A 378 -20.36 -6.04 -0.61
N ARG A 379 -21.34 -5.96 -1.51
CA ARG A 379 -21.13 -6.25 -2.91
C ARG A 379 -20.38 -5.12 -3.59
N ASN A 380 -19.33 -5.44 -4.35
CA ASN A 380 -18.74 -4.57 -5.33
C ASN A 380 -19.73 -4.37 -6.49
N PRO A 381 -20.26 -3.15 -6.70
CA PRO A 381 -21.29 -2.92 -7.71
C PRO A 381 -20.78 -3.17 -9.14
N ARG A 382 -19.47 -3.09 -9.38
CA ARG A 382 -18.86 -3.27 -10.71
C ARG A 382 -18.36 -4.69 -10.98
N ALA A 383 -18.34 -5.55 -9.98
CA ALA A 383 -17.98 -6.95 -10.16
C ALA A 383 -19.13 -7.75 -10.80
N ALA A 384 -18.79 -8.68 -11.69
CA ALA A 384 -19.72 -9.66 -12.19
C ALA A 384 -20.20 -10.59 -11.06
N ARG A 385 -21.35 -11.23 -11.23
CA ARG A 385 -21.86 -12.18 -10.21
C ARG A 385 -21.01 -13.44 -10.21
N GLY A 386 -20.70 -13.97 -9.03
CA GLY A 386 -19.94 -15.21 -8.86
C GLY A 386 -18.42 -15.06 -9.05
N THR A 387 -17.90 -13.86 -9.30
CA THR A 387 -16.45 -13.63 -9.38
C THR A 387 -15.84 -13.47 -7.99
N TYR A 388 -14.54 -13.75 -7.88
CA TYR A 388 -13.81 -13.68 -6.60
C TYR A 388 -13.90 -12.29 -5.95
N ASN A 389 -13.93 -11.23 -6.76
CA ASN A 389 -13.99 -9.83 -6.33
C ASN A 389 -15.42 -9.33 -6.06
N GLU A 390 -16.46 -10.17 -6.15
CA GLU A 390 -17.85 -9.72 -5.97
C GLU A 390 -18.10 -9.12 -4.59
N TYR A 391 -17.45 -9.64 -3.55
CA TYR A 391 -17.71 -9.25 -2.15
C TYR A 391 -16.49 -8.73 -1.40
N ASN A 392 -15.40 -8.43 -2.11
CA ASN A 392 -14.16 -7.91 -1.55
C ASN A 392 -14.32 -6.60 -0.77
N TYR A 393 -15.32 -5.77 -1.14
CA TYR A 393 -15.68 -4.55 -0.39
C TYR A 393 -16.19 -4.84 1.02
N SER A 394 -16.41 -6.11 1.39
CA SER A 394 -16.64 -6.49 2.79
C SER A 394 -15.46 -6.11 3.69
N LYS A 395 -14.25 -5.90 3.13
CA LYS A 395 -13.08 -5.32 3.83
C LYS A 395 -13.39 -3.95 4.44
N PHE A 396 -14.35 -3.18 3.92
CA PHE A 396 -14.75 -1.89 4.51
C PHE A 396 -15.30 -2.05 5.94
N ARG A 397 -15.82 -3.24 6.30
CA ARG A 397 -16.35 -3.54 7.63
C ARG A 397 -15.32 -3.40 8.75
N LEU A 398 -14.03 -3.41 8.42
CA LEU A 398 -12.95 -3.15 9.36
C LEU A 398 -13.09 -1.79 10.06
N TRP A 399 -13.58 -0.76 9.36
CA TRP A 399 -13.83 0.55 9.95
C TRP A 399 -15.00 0.59 10.94
N GLN A 400 -15.77 -0.50 11.10
CA GLN A 400 -16.82 -0.60 12.12
C GLN A 400 -16.33 -1.14 13.46
N LEU A 401 -15.05 -1.53 13.56
CA LEU A 401 -14.42 -2.03 14.79
C LEU A 401 -14.07 -0.91 15.77
N THR A 402 -15.04 -0.02 16.05
CA THR A 402 -14.84 1.26 16.76
C THR A 402 -14.53 1.12 18.24
N GLU A 403 -14.62 -0.09 18.81
CA GLU A 403 -14.14 -0.39 20.16
C GLU A 403 -12.61 -0.56 20.24
N TYR A 404 -11.91 -0.54 19.10
CA TYR A 404 -10.45 -0.52 19.03
C TYR A 404 -9.96 0.85 18.55
N ALA A 405 -8.89 1.34 19.16
CA ALA A 405 -8.25 2.58 18.73
C ALA A 405 -7.44 2.39 17.44
N ARG A 406 -6.76 1.25 17.31
CA ARG A 406 -6.02 0.85 16.12
C ARG A 406 -6.29 -0.61 15.79
N VAL A 407 -6.37 -0.87 14.49
CA VAL A 407 -6.48 -2.22 13.94
C VAL A 407 -5.37 -2.42 12.91
N VAL A 408 -4.60 -3.50 13.07
CA VAL A 408 -3.69 -3.98 12.03
C VAL A 408 -4.43 -5.05 11.25
N PHE A 409 -4.88 -4.70 10.05
CA PHE A 409 -5.48 -5.66 9.15
C PHE A 409 -4.40 -6.54 8.52
N VAL A 410 -4.66 -7.85 8.43
CA VAL A 410 -3.80 -8.83 7.76
C VAL A 410 -4.68 -9.79 6.94
N ASP A 411 -4.45 -9.86 5.63
CA ASP A 411 -5.15 -10.79 4.74
C ASP A 411 -4.85 -12.26 5.16
N ALA A 412 -5.84 -13.15 4.94
CA ALA A 412 -5.79 -14.53 5.44
C ALA A 412 -4.77 -15.43 4.71
N ASP A 413 -4.11 -14.93 3.67
CA ASP A 413 -3.04 -15.58 2.91
C ASP A 413 -1.65 -15.02 3.23
N ILE A 414 -1.50 -14.51 4.45
CA ILE A 414 -0.23 -14.02 4.99
C ILE A 414 0.20 -14.90 6.17
N LEU A 415 1.50 -15.21 6.23
CA LEU A 415 2.15 -15.88 7.35
C LEU A 415 3.05 -14.89 8.09
N VAL A 416 2.83 -14.71 9.39
CA VAL A 416 3.65 -13.82 10.23
C VAL A 416 4.82 -14.60 10.82
N LEU A 417 6.05 -14.16 10.53
CA LEU A 417 7.29 -14.76 11.02
C LEU A 417 7.91 -13.96 12.17
N ARG A 418 7.57 -12.68 12.31
CA ARG A 418 8.04 -11.79 13.39
C ARG A 418 6.92 -10.91 13.91
N SER A 419 7.02 -10.44 15.15
CA SER A 419 5.96 -9.61 15.73
C SER A 419 5.71 -8.36 14.88
N LEU A 420 4.44 -8.16 14.54
CA LEU A 420 3.94 -6.96 13.88
C LEU A 420 3.41 -5.94 14.90
N ASP A 421 3.62 -6.14 16.21
CA ASP A 421 3.00 -5.28 17.25
C ASP A 421 3.49 -3.84 17.16
N ALA A 422 4.69 -3.62 16.63
CA ALA A 422 5.24 -2.30 16.34
C ALA A 422 4.33 -1.47 15.42
N LEU A 423 3.55 -2.12 14.54
CA LEU A 423 2.65 -1.45 13.60
C LEU A 423 1.50 -0.71 14.30
N PHE A 424 1.14 -1.11 15.53
CA PHE A 424 0.19 -0.35 16.35
C PHE A 424 0.74 0.99 16.81
N GLY A 425 2.02 1.31 16.61
CA GLY A 425 2.56 2.64 16.86
C GLY A 425 2.25 3.68 15.78
N PHE A 426 1.69 3.26 14.64
CA PHE A 426 1.50 4.12 13.47
C PHE A 426 0.04 4.56 13.28
N PRO A 427 -0.20 5.76 12.73
CA PRO A 427 -1.52 6.21 12.33
C PRO A 427 -1.99 5.55 11.02
N GLN A 428 -3.29 5.61 10.77
CA GLN A 428 -3.87 5.29 9.46
C GLN A 428 -3.42 6.35 8.43
N LEU A 429 -3.26 6.07 7.14
CA LEU A 429 -3.13 4.74 6.53
C LEU A 429 -1.63 4.45 6.37
N THR A 430 -1.17 3.39 7.03
CA THR A 430 0.23 2.94 6.95
C THR A 430 0.24 1.52 6.38
N ALA A 431 1.02 1.29 5.33
CA ALA A 431 1.02 0.05 4.55
C ALA A 431 2.34 -0.14 3.77
N VAL A 432 2.52 -1.31 3.14
CA VAL A 432 3.67 -1.57 2.27
C VAL A 432 3.38 -1.13 0.84
N GLY A 433 4.40 -0.64 0.14
CA GLY A 433 4.28 -0.23 -1.27
C GLY A 433 3.94 -1.38 -2.22
N ASN A 434 3.29 -1.03 -3.32
CA ASN A 434 2.99 -1.89 -4.48
C ASN A 434 3.44 -1.13 -5.75
N ASP A 435 2.95 -1.52 -6.93
CA ASP A 435 3.26 -0.88 -8.20
C ASP A 435 2.88 0.62 -8.21
N GLY A 436 3.77 1.46 -8.75
CA GLY A 436 3.54 2.90 -8.87
C GLY A 436 3.42 3.62 -7.51
N SER A 437 2.44 4.52 -7.39
CA SER A 437 2.21 5.32 -6.16
C SER A 437 1.29 4.64 -5.14
N LEU A 438 1.11 3.33 -5.27
CA LEU A 438 0.02 2.59 -4.64
C LEU A 438 0.55 1.70 -3.51
N PHE A 439 -0.28 1.44 -2.51
CA PHE A 439 0.01 0.48 -1.45
C PHE A 439 -0.65 -0.88 -1.71
N ASN A 440 -0.06 -1.92 -1.14
CA ASN A 440 -0.66 -3.24 -1.05
C ASN A 440 -1.62 -3.30 0.15
N SER A 441 -2.85 -3.79 -0.06
CA SER A 441 -3.88 -3.82 0.99
C SER A 441 -3.89 -5.10 1.85
N GLY A 442 -2.83 -5.90 1.75
CA GLY A 442 -2.63 -7.14 2.51
C GLY A 442 -2.31 -6.91 3.98
N ILE A 443 -1.51 -5.89 4.29
CA ILE A 443 -1.26 -5.41 5.65
C ILE A 443 -1.49 -3.91 5.69
N MET A 444 -2.41 -3.48 6.56
CA MET A 444 -2.73 -2.05 6.71
C MET A 444 -2.96 -1.71 8.17
N VAL A 445 -2.40 -0.59 8.62
CA VAL A 445 -2.77 0.05 9.88
C VAL A 445 -3.96 0.97 9.62
N ILE A 446 -5.06 0.74 10.34
CA ILE A 446 -6.28 1.54 10.23
C ILE A 446 -6.74 2.03 11.60
N GLU A 447 -7.51 3.10 11.58
CA GLU A 447 -8.14 3.68 12.77
C GLU A 447 -9.66 3.65 12.56
N PRO A 448 -10.34 2.62 13.11
CA PRO A 448 -11.75 2.38 12.85
C PRO A 448 -12.62 3.61 13.13
N SER A 449 -13.57 3.87 12.23
CA SER A 449 -14.51 4.97 12.33
C SER A 449 -15.78 4.67 11.58
N ARG A 450 -16.91 4.81 12.27
CA ARG A 450 -18.21 4.58 11.65
C ARG A 450 -18.45 5.55 10.51
N CYS A 451 -18.00 6.79 10.64
CA CYS A 451 -18.09 7.77 9.58
C CYS A 451 -17.30 7.33 8.34
N THR A 452 -16.05 6.89 8.51
CA THR A 452 -15.22 6.41 7.39
C THR A 452 -15.87 5.21 6.72
N PHE A 453 -16.40 4.26 7.49
CA PHE A 453 -17.17 3.15 6.94
C PHE A 453 -18.33 3.63 6.05
N ASP A 454 -19.15 4.55 6.56
CA ASP A 454 -20.30 5.06 5.80
C ASP A 454 -19.85 5.85 4.55
N ALA A 455 -18.73 6.57 4.61
CA ALA A 455 -18.11 7.25 3.47
C ALA A 455 -17.66 6.26 2.38
N LEU A 456 -16.94 5.20 2.74
CA LEU A 456 -16.52 4.14 1.82
C LEU A 456 -17.74 3.48 1.15
N VAL A 457 -18.77 3.18 1.94
CA VAL A 457 -20.00 2.56 1.44
C VAL A 457 -20.79 3.49 0.50
N ARG A 458 -20.86 4.79 0.77
CA ARG A 458 -21.47 5.79 -0.13
C ARG A 458 -20.68 5.90 -1.44
N ALA A 459 -19.36 5.96 -1.36
CA ALA A 459 -18.48 6.14 -2.51
C ALA A 459 -18.33 4.87 -3.39
N ARG A 460 -18.78 3.70 -2.92
CA ARG A 460 -18.60 2.40 -3.61
C ARG A 460 -19.06 2.36 -5.07
N ARG A 461 -20.05 3.19 -5.44
CA ARG A 461 -20.60 3.28 -6.81
C ARG A 461 -19.91 4.35 -7.65
N SER A 462 -19.37 5.41 -7.05
CA SER A 462 -18.75 6.52 -7.76
C SER A 462 -17.27 6.25 -8.02
N ILE A 463 -16.51 5.87 -7.00
CA ILE A 463 -15.06 5.62 -7.12
C ILE A 463 -14.80 4.33 -7.91
N VAL A 464 -13.99 4.42 -8.96
CA VAL A 464 -13.58 3.29 -9.81
C VAL A 464 -12.30 2.68 -9.24
N SER A 465 -12.35 1.41 -8.87
CA SER A 465 -11.16 0.66 -8.45
C SER A 465 -10.30 0.31 -9.66
N TYR A 466 -9.01 0.65 -9.63
CA TYR A 466 -8.09 0.43 -10.77
C TYR A 466 -7.93 -1.06 -11.14
N ASN A 467 -8.05 -1.97 -10.16
CA ASN A 467 -7.96 -3.43 -10.37
C ASN A 467 -9.30 -4.15 -10.17
N GLY A 468 -10.40 -3.40 -10.00
CA GLY A 468 -11.71 -3.98 -9.65
C GLY A 468 -11.76 -4.61 -8.25
N GLY A 469 -10.70 -4.45 -7.45
CA GLY A 469 -10.46 -4.97 -6.12
C GLY A 469 -10.82 -3.99 -5.00
N ASP A 470 -10.79 -4.45 -3.75
CA ASP A 470 -10.75 -3.58 -2.56
C ASP A 470 -9.45 -2.76 -2.52
N GLN A 471 -8.28 -3.36 -2.82
CA GLN A 471 -7.02 -2.64 -2.90
C GLN A 471 -7.11 -1.41 -3.81
N GLY A 472 -7.65 -1.58 -5.01
CA GLY A 472 -7.76 -0.49 -5.95
C GLY A 472 -8.80 0.55 -5.57
N PHE A 473 -9.82 0.16 -4.80
CA PHE A 473 -10.76 1.13 -4.24
C PHE A 473 -10.10 1.96 -3.13
N LEU A 474 -9.43 1.29 -2.20
CA LEU A 474 -8.79 1.93 -1.05
C LEU A 474 -7.67 2.88 -1.48
N ASN A 475 -6.91 2.55 -2.53
CA ASN A 475 -5.90 3.43 -3.10
C ASN A 475 -6.46 4.70 -3.76
N GLU A 476 -7.72 4.71 -4.19
CA GLU A 476 -8.37 5.93 -4.69
C GLU A 476 -8.96 6.79 -3.57
N VAL A 477 -9.20 6.20 -2.39
CA VAL A 477 -9.73 6.90 -1.22
C VAL A 477 -8.59 7.47 -0.37
N PHE A 478 -7.60 6.64 -0.05
CA PHE A 478 -6.49 6.96 0.84
C PHE A 478 -5.22 7.19 0.03
N VAL A 479 -5.19 8.30 -0.69
CA VAL A 479 -4.06 8.65 -1.58
C VAL A 479 -2.82 9.08 -0.81
N TRP A 480 -2.99 9.63 0.40
CA TRP A 480 -1.88 10.05 1.27
C TRP A 480 -1.66 9.00 2.36
N TRP A 481 -0.72 8.10 2.11
CA TRP A 481 -0.39 6.93 2.93
C TRP A 481 1.11 6.90 3.27
N HIS A 482 1.49 6.09 4.26
CA HIS A 482 2.87 6.04 4.75
C HIS A 482 3.49 4.65 4.55
N ARG A 483 4.74 4.61 4.05
CA ARG A 483 5.41 3.39 3.60
C ARG A 483 6.07 2.62 4.73
N LEU A 484 5.69 1.36 4.87
CA LEU A 484 6.40 0.34 5.64
C LEU A 484 7.42 -0.38 4.73
N PRO A 485 8.50 -0.93 5.31
CA PRO A 485 9.44 -1.76 4.57
C PRO A 485 8.74 -2.95 3.88
N ARG A 486 9.18 -3.30 2.68
CA ARG A 486 8.72 -4.46 1.91
C ARG A 486 8.74 -5.75 2.71
N ARG A 487 9.70 -5.87 3.64
CA ARG A 487 9.85 -7.03 4.54
C ARG A 487 8.66 -7.22 5.49
N VAL A 488 7.83 -6.19 5.70
CA VAL A 488 6.59 -6.28 6.49
C VAL A 488 5.49 -7.07 5.79
N ASN A 489 5.38 -6.95 4.47
CA ASN A 489 4.38 -7.62 3.62
C ASN A 489 5.09 -8.19 2.39
N TYR A 490 5.94 -9.20 2.59
CA TYR A 490 6.88 -9.65 1.57
C TYR A 490 6.19 -10.61 0.59
N LEU A 491 6.02 -10.16 -0.65
CA LEU A 491 5.26 -10.90 -1.67
C LEU A 491 6.02 -12.15 -2.16
N LYS A 492 5.32 -13.29 -2.18
CA LYS A 492 5.79 -14.55 -2.79
C LYS A 492 5.59 -14.53 -4.31
N ASN A 493 6.46 -13.81 -5.00
CA ASN A 493 6.50 -13.68 -6.46
C ASN A 493 7.95 -13.62 -6.97
N PHE A 494 8.17 -13.89 -8.25
CA PHE A 494 9.49 -13.86 -8.90
C PHE A 494 9.37 -13.20 -10.28
N TRP A 495 9.05 -11.89 -10.31
CA TRP A 495 8.64 -11.19 -11.54
C TRP A 495 9.75 -11.02 -12.56
N ALA A 496 10.96 -10.71 -12.12
CA ALA A 496 12.08 -10.59 -13.04
C ALA A 496 12.51 -11.97 -13.56
N ASN A 497 12.12 -13.04 -12.86
CA ASN A 497 12.44 -14.43 -13.18
C ASN A 497 13.95 -14.63 -13.39
N THR A 498 14.76 -13.88 -12.63
CA THR A 498 16.22 -13.98 -12.66
C THR A 498 16.70 -14.93 -11.58
N THR A 499 17.82 -15.60 -11.83
CA THR A 499 18.45 -16.49 -10.84
C THR A 499 18.82 -15.74 -9.56
N GLN A 500 19.23 -14.48 -9.67
CA GLN A 500 19.62 -13.65 -8.52
C GLN A 500 18.42 -13.25 -7.66
N GLU A 501 17.33 -12.76 -8.26
CA GLU A 501 16.09 -12.45 -7.53
C GLU A 501 15.58 -13.69 -6.79
N ARG A 502 15.53 -14.83 -7.50
CA ARG A 502 15.06 -16.09 -6.91
C ARG A 502 15.94 -16.52 -5.75
N ALA A 503 17.26 -16.57 -5.93
CA ALA A 503 18.18 -16.96 -4.88
C ALA A 503 18.05 -16.07 -3.62
N LEU A 504 17.93 -14.75 -3.81
CA LEU A 504 17.74 -13.81 -2.70
C LEU A 504 16.42 -14.07 -1.96
N LYS A 505 15.31 -14.18 -2.69
CA LYS A 505 13.99 -14.42 -2.10
C LYS A 505 13.89 -15.76 -1.40
N GLU A 506 14.39 -16.84 -1.99
CA GLU A 506 14.42 -18.15 -1.34
C GLU A 506 15.26 -18.11 -0.05
N ARG A 507 16.42 -17.44 -0.06
CA ARG A 507 17.22 -17.23 1.16
C ARG A 507 16.44 -16.45 2.22
N LEU A 508 15.70 -15.40 1.85
CA LEU A 508 14.90 -14.62 2.79
C LEU A 508 13.70 -15.41 3.35
N PHE A 509 13.05 -16.24 2.55
CA PHE A 509 11.98 -17.13 3.01
C PHE A 509 12.52 -18.24 3.93
N GLY A 510 13.71 -18.76 3.62
CA GLY A 510 14.38 -19.82 4.38
C GLY A 510 15.09 -19.35 5.65
N ALA A 511 15.39 -18.06 5.81
CA ALA A 511 16.21 -17.52 6.90
C ALA A 511 15.69 -17.82 8.31
N ASP A 512 16.56 -18.38 9.18
CA ASP A 512 16.31 -18.61 10.60
C ASP A 512 17.49 -18.08 11.44
N PRO A 513 17.32 -17.05 12.28
CA PRO A 513 16.08 -16.34 12.59
C PRO A 513 15.47 -15.61 11.39
N ALA A 514 14.15 -15.43 11.40
CA ALA A 514 13.42 -14.82 10.30
C ALA A 514 13.92 -13.39 9.98
N GLU A 515 14.13 -13.12 8.70
CA GLU A 515 14.58 -11.82 8.20
C GLU A 515 13.47 -10.96 7.58
N VAL A 516 12.35 -11.60 7.22
CA VAL A 516 11.11 -10.93 6.82
C VAL A 516 10.10 -11.07 7.95
N TRP A 517 9.23 -10.07 8.13
CA TRP A 517 8.22 -10.08 9.17
C TRP A 517 7.01 -10.90 8.77
N ALA A 518 6.64 -10.88 7.50
CA ALA A 518 5.57 -11.71 6.98
C ALA A 518 5.77 -12.08 5.50
N ILE A 519 5.26 -13.25 5.11
CA ILE A 519 5.19 -13.73 3.73
C ILE A 519 3.75 -13.63 3.25
N HIS A 520 3.53 -12.98 2.11
CA HIS A 520 2.22 -12.87 1.47
C HIS A 520 2.15 -13.81 0.26
N TYR A 521 1.34 -14.87 0.37
CA TYR A 521 1.29 -15.96 -0.59
C TYR A 521 0.43 -15.60 -1.80
N LEU A 522 1.06 -15.28 -2.93
CA LEU A 522 0.39 -15.16 -4.22
C LEU A 522 0.29 -16.53 -4.93
N GLY A 523 -0.49 -16.57 -6.02
CA GLY A 523 -0.77 -17.80 -6.76
C GLY A 523 -1.68 -18.78 -6.00
N LEU A 524 -1.46 -20.08 -6.20
CA LEU A 524 -2.10 -21.14 -5.43
C LEU A 524 -1.61 -21.09 -3.98
N LYS A 525 -2.55 -21.07 -3.04
CA LYS A 525 -2.28 -20.94 -1.61
C LYS A 525 -1.72 -22.25 -1.02
N PRO A 526 -0.88 -22.22 0.03
CA PRO A 526 -0.23 -23.43 0.56
C PRO A 526 -1.19 -24.57 0.90
N TRP A 527 -2.33 -24.26 1.53
CA TRP A 527 -3.35 -25.26 1.90
C TRP A 527 -4.09 -25.87 0.70
N ARG A 528 -3.96 -25.31 -0.51
CA ARG A 528 -4.50 -25.85 -1.77
C ARG A 528 -3.53 -26.83 -2.46
N CYS A 529 -2.31 -26.94 -1.95
CA CYS A 529 -1.29 -27.88 -2.39
C CYS A 529 -1.15 -28.99 -1.35
N TYR A 530 -0.50 -30.10 -1.72
CA TYR A 530 -0.02 -31.07 -0.74
C TYR A 530 1.14 -30.48 0.06
N ARG A 531 1.35 -31.00 1.27
CA ARG A 531 2.43 -30.60 2.18
C ARG A 531 3.82 -30.75 1.58
N ASP A 532 4.01 -31.71 0.66
CA ASP A 532 5.31 -32.14 0.18
C ASP A 532 6.09 -31.08 -0.65
N TYR A 533 5.41 -30.22 -1.39
CA TYR A 533 6.03 -29.17 -2.22
C TYR A 533 5.00 -28.12 -2.68
N ASP A 534 5.47 -26.97 -3.16
CA ASP A 534 4.61 -25.93 -3.71
C ASP A 534 4.00 -26.34 -5.06
N CYS A 535 2.70 -26.64 -5.08
CA CYS A 535 2.03 -27.08 -6.31
C CYS A 535 1.96 -26.01 -7.42
N ASN A 536 2.31 -24.76 -7.14
CA ASN A 536 2.53 -23.74 -8.18
C ASN A 536 3.59 -24.16 -9.21
N TRP A 537 4.55 -25.03 -8.85
CA TRP A 537 5.54 -25.58 -9.79
C TRP A 537 4.92 -26.32 -10.99
N ASN A 538 3.75 -26.94 -10.81
CA ASN A 538 3.11 -27.72 -11.87
C ASN A 538 2.22 -26.90 -12.81
N VAL A 539 1.99 -25.61 -12.52
CA VAL A 539 1.02 -24.80 -13.26
C VAL A 539 1.76 -23.65 -13.96
N GLY A 540 1.82 -23.70 -15.29
CA GLY A 540 2.73 -22.86 -16.09
C GLY A 540 2.74 -21.38 -15.74
N ASP A 541 1.57 -20.73 -15.69
CA ASP A 541 1.41 -19.31 -15.35
C ASP A 541 1.57 -19.00 -13.85
N GLN A 542 1.54 -20.02 -12.99
CA GLN A 542 1.69 -19.88 -11.54
C GLN A 542 3.12 -20.15 -11.05
N ARG A 543 4.02 -20.67 -11.90
CA ARG A 543 5.44 -20.92 -11.57
C ARG A 543 6.17 -19.67 -11.07
N VAL A 544 5.70 -18.50 -11.47
CA VAL A 544 6.19 -17.20 -11.01
C VAL A 544 5.93 -16.92 -9.53
N TYR A 545 5.10 -17.74 -8.87
CA TYR A 545 4.83 -17.70 -7.44
C TYR A 545 5.41 -18.91 -6.70
N ALA A 546 6.03 -19.88 -7.38
CA ALA A 546 6.43 -21.13 -6.77
C ALA A 546 7.69 -20.95 -5.89
N SER A 547 7.61 -21.40 -4.63
CA SER A 547 8.73 -21.42 -3.68
C SER A 547 8.49 -22.49 -2.62
N ASP A 548 9.37 -23.50 -2.59
CA ASP A 548 9.31 -24.57 -1.59
C ASP A 548 9.73 -24.08 -0.20
N GLU A 549 10.63 -23.09 -0.10
CA GLU A 549 11.02 -22.49 1.18
C GLU A 549 9.82 -21.79 1.83
N ALA A 550 9.13 -20.93 1.08
CA ALA A 550 7.93 -20.26 1.57
C ALA A 550 6.80 -21.28 1.88
N HIS A 551 6.63 -22.30 1.05
CA HIS A 551 5.65 -23.36 1.29
C HIS A 551 5.94 -24.11 2.60
N ARG A 552 7.20 -24.50 2.82
CA ARG A 552 7.64 -25.20 4.05
C ARG A 552 7.40 -24.35 5.30
N ARG A 553 7.66 -23.04 5.25
CA ARG A 553 7.37 -22.11 6.36
C ARG A 553 5.91 -22.12 6.78
N TRP A 554 4.98 -22.18 5.83
CA TRP A 554 3.55 -22.26 6.13
C TRP A 554 3.21 -23.58 6.81
N TRP A 555 3.74 -24.69 6.29
CA TRP A 555 3.49 -26.03 6.83
C TRP A 555 4.07 -26.23 8.23
N GLN A 556 5.20 -25.62 8.56
CA GLN A 556 5.74 -25.62 9.94
C GLN A 556 4.71 -25.09 10.95
N VAL A 557 3.98 -24.02 10.61
CA VAL A 557 2.93 -23.51 11.50
C VAL A 557 1.73 -24.43 11.54
N TYR A 558 1.36 -25.01 10.39
CA TYR A 558 0.27 -25.98 10.31
C TYR A 558 0.52 -27.23 11.17
N ASP A 559 1.75 -27.75 11.16
CA ASP A 559 2.09 -29.04 11.74
C ASP A 559 1.97 -29.05 13.27
N ASP A 560 2.30 -27.93 13.94
CA ASP A 560 2.14 -27.84 15.40
C ASP A 560 0.72 -27.41 15.83
N MET A 561 -0.24 -27.31 14.91
CA MET A 561 -1.65 -27.07 15.27
C MET A 561 -2.31 -28.35 15.79
N GLY A 562 -3.17 -28.21 16.81
CA GLY A 562 -4.03 -29.30 17.29
C GLY A 562 -5.12 -29.69 16.28
N ASP A 563 -5.69 -30.88 16.46
CA ASP A 563 -6.63 -31.51 15.50
C ASP A 563 -7.88 -30.67 15.21
N VAL A 564 -8.41 -29.96 16.20
CA VAL A 564 -9.56 -29.07 16.02
C VAL A 564 -9.29 -27.98 14.98
N MET A 565 -8.05 -27.48 14.93
CA MET A 565 -7.62 -26.46 13.97
C MET A 565 -7.29 -27.05 12.60
N ARG A 566 -6.72 -28.27 12.56
CA ARG A 566 -6.36 -28.95 11.30
C ARG A 566 -7.56 -29.51 10.55
N GLY A 567 -8.60 -29.98 11.26
CA GLY A 567 -9.75 -30.66 10.66
C GLY A 567 -10.40 -29.92 9.48
N PRO A 568 -10.64 -28.59 9.55
CA PRO A 568 -11.23 -27.85 8.43
C PRO A 568 -10.29 -27.55 7.26
N CYS A 569 -9.02 -27.96 7.31
CA CYS A 569 -8.00 -27.71 6.28
C CYS A 569 -7.87 -28.83 5.23
N GLY A 570 -8.84 -29.75 5.19
CA GLY A 570 -8.90 -30.84 4.22
C GLY A 570 -9.00 -30.36 2.76
N LEU A 571 -8.53 -31.20 1.84
CA LEU A 571 -8.69 -30.97 0.40
C LEU A 571 -10.01 -31.58 -0.08
N SER A 572 -10.76 -30.83 -0.89
CA SER A 572 -11.94 -31.41 -1.55
C SER A 572 -11.53 -32.43 -2.61
N GLU A 573 -12.37 -33.43 -2.87
CA GLU A 573 -12.17 -34.42 -3.94
C GLU A 573 -11.86 -33.76 -5.29
N ARG A 574 -12.62 -32.70 -5.63
CA ARG A 574 -12.37 -31.91 -6.82
C ARG A 574 -10.95 -31.34 -6.84
N ARG A 575 -10.45 -30.79 -5.72
CA ARG A 575 -9.10 -30.25 -5.69
C ARG A 575 -8.04 -31.35 -5.79
N LYS A 576 -8.24 -32.53 -5.20
CA LYS A 576 -7.30 -33.66 -5.35
C LYS A 576 -7.17 -34.08 -6.82
N ILE A 577 -8.30 -34.15 -7.54
CA ILE A 577 -8.34 -34.42 -8.99
C ILE A 577 -7.61 -33.31 -9.76
N GLU A 578 -7.86 -32.04 -9.46
CA GLU A 578 -7.17 -30.90 -10.09
C GLU A 578 -5.65 -31.00 -9.90
N ILE A 579 -5.15 -31.29 -8.69
CA ILE A 579 -3.71 -31.44 -8.43
C ILE A 579 -3.13 -32.63 -9.23
N GLY A 580 -3.85 -33.76 -9.29
CA GLY A 580 -3.44 -34.92 -10.08
C GLY A 580 -3.31 -34.59 -11.57
N TRP A 581 -4.28 -33.84 -12.10
CA TRP A 581 -4.25 -33.36 -13.48
C TRP A 581 -3.11 -32.38 -13.73
N GLU A 582 -2.90 -31.39 -12.85
CA GLU A 582 -1.79 -30.43 -12.94
C GLU A 582 -0.43 -31.15 -13.00
N ARG A 583 -0.23 -32.19 -12.18
CA ARG A 583 0.98 -33.02 -12.21
C ARG A 583 1.14 -33.80 -13.51
N HIS A 584 0.06 -34.39 -14.03
CA HIS A 584 0.09 -35.10 -15.31
C HIS A 584 0.45 -34.15 -16.46
N VAL A 585 -0.15 -32.95 -16.50
CA VAL A 585 0.18 -31.94 -17.51
C VAL A 585 1.65 -31.50 -17.41
N ALA A 586 2.17 -31.26 -16.20
CA ALA A 586 3.57 -30.92 -16.00
C ALA A 586 4.54 -32.03 -16.45
N GLN A 587 4.13 -33.30 -16.29
CA GLN A 587 4.86 -34.46 -16.82
C GLN A 587 4.87 -34.49 -18.35
N GLU A 588 3.71 -34.38 -19.00
CA GLU A 588 3.58 -34.41 -20.46
C GLU A 588 4.33 -33.25 -21.12
N LEU A 589 4.33 -32.07 -20.48
CA LEU A 589 5.10 -30.91 -20.93
C LEU A 589 6.59 -30.98 -20.58
N GLY A 590 7.02 -31.99 -19.80
CA GLY A 590 8.42 -32.22 -19.49
C GLY A 590 9.06 -31.12 -18.63
N TYR A 591 8.38 -30.64 -17.58
CA TYR A 591 8.94 -29.59 -16.71
C TYR A 591 10.25 -30.04 -16.04
N ASP A 592 11.33 -29.27 -16.25
CA ASP A 592 12.71 -29.62 -15.90
C ASP A 592 12.99 -29.70 -14.39
N ASP A 593 12.21 -29.00 -13.57
CA ASP A 593 12.31 -29.02 -12.10
C ASP A 593 11.80 -30.32 -11.48
N GLN A 594 11.05 -31.12 -12.25
CA GLN A 594 10.57 -32.46 -11.86
C GLN A 594 9.74 -32.52 -10.57
N HIS A 595 9.14 -31.43 -10.07
CA HIS A 595 8.28 -31.46 -8.88
C HIS A 595 7.06 -32.39 -9.05
N TRP A 596 6.61 -32.58 -10.28
CA TRP A 596 5.56 -33.55 -10.64
C TRP A 596 5.93 -35.01 -10.33
N LYS A 597 7.21 -35.33 -10.10
CA LYS A 597 7.69 -36.66 -9.66
C LYS A 597 7.73 -36.85 -8.15
N ILE A 598 7.65 -35.78 -7.35
CA ILE A 598 7.78 -35.85 -5.89
C ILE A 598 6.71 -36.78 -5.33
N ASN A 599 7.10 -37.72 -4.47
CA ASN A 599 6.18 -38.63 -3.82
C ASN A 599 5.35 -37.89 -2.76
N ILE A 600 4.03 -38.08 -2.77
CA ILE A 600 3.11 -37.37 -1.87
C ILE A 600 2.93 -38.17 -0.59
N THR A 601 3.34 -37.58 0.53
CA THR A 601 3.21 -38.16 1.88
C THR A 601 2.10 -37.49 2.71
N ASP A 602 1.57 -36.35 2.24
CA ASP A 602 0.46 -35.66 2.89
C ASP A 602 -0.78 -36.57 3.07
N PRO A 603 -1.27 -36.79 4.31
CA PRO A 603 -2.40 -37.68 4.58
C PRO A 603 -3.70 -37.21 3.92
N ARG A 604 -3.85 -35.91 3.65
CA ARG A 604 -5.03 -35.33 2.96
C ARG A 604 -5.18 -35.83 1.53
N LYS A 605 -4.20 -36.56 0.99
CA LYS A 605 -4.35 -37.28 -0.29
C LYS A 605 -5.37 -38.42 -0.19
N TRP A 606 -5.51 -39.03 0.98
CA TRP A 606 -6.30 -40.24 1.21
C TRP A 606 -7.51 -40.03 2.11
N GLU A 607 -7.50 -38.99 2.94
CA GLU A 607 -8.65 -38.49 3.72
C GLU A 607 -9.62 -37.72 2.85
#